data_AF-A0A955ZHF3-F1
#
_entry.id   AF-A0A955ZHF3-F1
#
_cell.length_a   1.000
_cell.length_b   1.000
_cell.length_c   1.000
_cell.angle_alpha   90.00
_cell.angle_beta   90.00
_cell.angle_gamma   90.00
#
_symmetry.space_group_name_H-M   'P 1'
#
loop_
_entity.id
_entity.type
_entity.pdbx_description
1 polymer ?
#
loop_
_entity_poly.entity_id
_entity_poly.type
_entity_poly.pdbx_seq_one_letter_code
_entity_poly.pdbx_strand_id
1 'polypeptide(L)' 'MTTILSKKGQIVLPAEVREQLGLEAGDDFEVLVEDDQTIVLRRINSPPNKGLIDLLLQCPHSFEVPRVTETSLRR' A
#
# COMPACT_ATOMS: atom_id res chain seq x y z
N MET A 1 -11.91 20.34 -10.59
CA MET A 1 -11.41 20.50 -9.20
C MET A 1 -9.91 20.71 -9.26
N THR A 2 -9.34 21.59 -8.45
CA THR A 2 -7.89 21.85 -8.40
C THR A 2 -7.41 21.80 -6.96
N THR A 3 -6.15 21.42 -6.77
CA THR A 3 -5.48 21.44 -5.48
C THR A 3 -4.11 22.09 -5.63
N ILE A 4 -3.53 22.53 -4.52
CA ILE A 4 -2.27 23.27 -4.49
C ILE A 4 -1.22 22.38 -3.82
N LEU A 5 -0.01 22.34 -4.40
CA LEU A 5 1.15 21.75 -3.76
C LEU A 5 1.56 22.61 -2.56
N SER A 6 1.55 22.01 -1.37
CA SER A 6 1.95 22.71 -0.15
C SER A 6 3.46 23.01 -0.16
N LYS A 7 3.90 23.93 0.71
CA LYS A 7 5.33 24.25 0.89
C LYS A 7 6.18 23.04 1.31
N LYS A 8 5.55 21.99 1.85
CA LYS A 8 6.22 20.75 2.24
C LYS A 8 6.21 19.70 1.13
N GLY A 9 5.77 20.05 -0.08
CA GLY A 9 5.63 19.11 -1.20
C GLY A 9 4.45 18.16 -1.09
N GLN A 10 3.44 18.49 -0.28
CA GLN A 10 2.25 17.64 -0.11
C GLN A 10 1.10 18.13 -0.98
N ILE A 11 0.40 17.21 -1.64
CA ILE A 11 -0.83 17.51 -2.39
C ILE A 11 -2.02 17.22 -1.48
N VAL A 12 -2.89 18.21 -1.28
CA VAL A 12 -4.10 18.03 -0.46
C VAL A 12 -5.21 17.46 -1.33
N LEU A 13 -5.73 16.28 -1.00
CA LEU A 13 -6.89 15.73 -1.73
C LEU A 13 -8.18 16.42 -1.27
N PRO A 14 -8.98 17.00 -2.19
CA PRO A 14 -10.27 17.57 -1.86
C PRO A 14 -11.20 16.58 -1.14
N ALA A 15 -12.09 17.08 -0.28
CA ALA A 15 -13.01 16.24 0.49
C ALA A 15 -13.87 15.33 -0.42
N GLU A 16 -14.39 15.89 -1.53
CA GLU A 16 -15.20 15.16 -2.51
C GLU A 16 -14.47 13.93 -3.08
N VAL A 17 -13.17 14.06 -3.39
CA VAL A 17 -12.35 12.95 -3.91
C VAL A 17 -12.16 11.88 -2.84
N ARG A 18 -11.91 12.28 -1.59
CA ARG A 18 -11.74 11.36 -0.46
C ARG A 18 -13.03 10.57 -0.20
N GLU A 19 -14.18 11.22 -0.23
CA GLU A 19 -15.49 10.57 -0.05
C GLU A 19 -15.82 9.64 -1.21
N GLN A 20 -15.62 10.08 -2.45
CA GLN A 20 -15.90 9.28 -3.65
C GLN A 20 -15.05 8.01 -3.72
N LEU A 21 -13.79 8.07 -3.27
CA LEU A 21 -12.86 6.95 -3.29
C LEU A 21 -12.78 6.17 -1.97
N GLY A 22 -13.51 6.61 -0.93
CA GLY A 22 -13.47 6.00 0.40
C GLY A 22 -12.05 5.96 0.98
N LEU A 23 -11.34 7.09 0.90
CA LEU A 23 -9.96 7.22 1.38
C LEU A 23 -9.93 7.55 2.87
N GLU A 24 -9.07 6.86 3.60
CA GLU A 24 -8.87 7.05 5.03
C GLU A 24 -7.43 7.50 5.34
N ALA A 25 -7.24 8.10 6.51
CA ALA A 25 -5.91 8.47 6.96
C ALA A 25 -5.07 7.21 7.21
N GLY A 26 -3.90 7.12 6.57
CA GLY A 26 -3.03 5.94 6.63
C GLY A 26 -3.09 5.05 5.39
N ASP A 27 -3.94 5.37 4.42
CA ASP A 27 -3.88 4.72 3.11
C ASP A 27 -2.55 5.00 2.40
N ASP A 28 -1.88 3.93 1.97
CA ASP A 28 -0.68 4.00 1.16
C ASP A 28 -1.02 4.09 -0.33
N PHE A 29 -0.27 4.93 -1.04
CA PHE A 29 -0.40 5.11 -2.48
C PHE A 29 0.94 4.92 -3.17
N GLU A 30 0.92 4.20 -4.28
CA GLU A 30 1.98 4.24 -5.25
C GLU A 30 1.79 5.46 -6.15
N VAL A 31 2.88 6.18 -6.41
CA VAL A 31 2.89 7.38 -7.25
C VAL A 31 3.61 7.04 -8.55
N LEU A 32 2.89 7.14 -9.66
CA LEU A 32 3.42 6.90 -11.01
C LEU A 32 3.39 8.21 -11.78
N VAL A 33 4.45 8.49 -12.55
CA VAL A 33 4.48 9.60 -13.51
C VAL A 33 4.15 9.01 -14.88
N GLU A 34 2.99 9.35 -15.43
CA GLU A 34 2.59 8.89 -16.77
C GLU A 34 3.21 9.76 -17.86
N ASP A 35 3.27 11.07 -17.64
CA ASP A 35 3.91 12.05 -18.54
C ASP A 35 4.30 13.34 -17.79
N ASP A 36 4.75 14.36 -18.53
CA ASP A 36 5.23 15.64 -17.98
C ASP A 36 4.17 16.43 -17.20
N GLN A 37 2.88 16.09 -17.34
CA GLN A 37 1.77 16.79 -16.68
C GLN A 37 0.87 15.87 -15.84
N THR A 38 1.07 14.56 -15.93
CA THR A 38 0.16 13.57 -15.37
C THR A 38 0.88 12.68 -14.36
N ILE A 39 0.34 12.67 -13.14
CA ILE A 39 0.67 11.68 -12.12
C ILE A 39 -0.56 10.84 -11.80
N VAL A 40 -0.35 9.55 -11.57
CA VAL A 40 -1.38 8.61 -11.14
C VAL A 40 -1.08 8.14 -9.73
N LEU A 41 -2.08 8.27 -8.86
CA LEU A 41 -2.04 7.76 -7.49
C LEU A 41 -2.83 6.45 -7.44
N ARG A 42 -2.15 5.34 -7.14
CA ARG A 42 -2.77 4.01 -7.04
C ARG A 42 -2.75 3.53 -5.61
N ARG A 43 -3.91 3.25 -5.02
CA ARG A 43 -4.01 2.71 -3.65
C ARG A 43 -3.34 1.34 -3.57
N ILE A 44 -2.48 1.15 -2.58
CA ILE A 44 -1.80 -0.11 -2.33
C ILE A 44 -2.73 -1.00 -1.48
N ASN A 45 -3.57 -1.79 -2.15
CA ASN A 45 -4.56 -2.67 -1.49
C ASN A 45 -4.00 -4.04 -1.07
N SER A 46 -2.69 -4.23 -1.10
CA SER A 46 -2.07 -5.51 -0.77
C SER A 46 -1.38 -5.41 0.58
N PRO A 47 -1.78 -6.18 1.61
CA PRO A 47 -0.86 -6.46 2.70
C PRO A 47 0.45 -6.97 2.08
N PRO A 48 1.62 -6.55 2.60
CA PRO A 48 2.93 -6.84 1.99
C PRO A 48 3.18 -8.34 1.72
N ASN A 49 2.41 -9.23 2.36
CA ASN A 49 2.51 -10.68 2.23
C ASN A 49 1.30 -11.33 1.53
N LYS A 50 0.44 -10.58 0.83
CA LYS A 50 -0.72 -11.15 0.13
C LYS A 50 -0.23 -12.13 -0.95
N GLY A 51 -0.62 -13.39 -0.83
CA GLY A 51 -0.19 -14.47 -1.74
C GLY A 51 1.17 -15.10 -1.42
N LEU A 52 1.92 -14.57 -0.44
CA LEU A 52 3.20 -15.16 -0.02
C LEU A 52 2.99 -16.56 0.58
N ILE A 53 1.93 -16.72 1.38
CA ILE A 53 1.58 -18.02 1.98
C ILE A 53 1.22 -19.03 0.89
N ASP A 54 0.42 -18.61 -0.10
CA ASP A 54 0.03 -19.47 -1.23
C ASP A 54 1.25 -19.93 -2.03
N LEU A 55 2.22 -19.04 -2.25
CA LEU A 55 3.49 -19.35 -2.91
C LEU A 55 4.33 -20.36 -2.10
N LEU A 56 4.44 -20.17 -0.79
CA LEU A 56 5.18 -21.10 0.09
C LEU A 56 4.52 -22.48 0.12
N LEU A 57 3.19 -22.55 0.09
CA LEU A 57 2.44 -23.81 0.05
C LEU A 57 2.55 -24.56 -1.28
N GLN A 58 2.89 -23.86 -2.38
CA GLN A 58 3.17 -24.49 -3.68
C GLN A 58 4.54 -25.17 -3.76
N CYS A 59 5.37 -25.06 -2.72
CA CYS A 59 6.69 -25.70 -2.70
C CYS A 59 6.53 -27.24 -2.77
N PRO A 60 7.10 -27.92 -3.79
CA PRO A 60 6.99 -29.37 -3.94
C PRO A 60 7.89 -30.15 -2.95
N HIS A 61 8.70 -29.45 -2.16
CA HIS A 61 9.57 -30.03 -1.14
C HIS A 61 9.02 -29.75 0.25
N SER A 62 9.10 -30.75 1.13
CA SER A 62 8.76 -30.59 2.54
C SER A 62 9.70 -29.60 3.21
N PHE A 63 9.14 -28.62 3.90
CA PHE A 63 9.86 -27.73 4.80
C PHE A 63 9.16 -27.68 6.15
N GLU A 64 9.93 -27.52 7.22
CA GLU A 64 9.37 -27.34 8.55
C GLU A 64 9.12 -25.84 8.80
N VAL A 65 7.89 -25.48 9.12
CA VAL A 65 7.56 -24.13 9.56
C VAL A 65 7.93 -24.02 11.04
N PRO A 66 8.92 -23.20 11.42
CA PRO A 66 9.26 -23.01 12.82
C PRO A 66 8.06 -22.41 13.56
N ARG A 67 7.75 -22.94 14.75
CA ARG A 67 6.69 -22.39 15.59
C ARG A 67 7.06 -20.97 16.01
N VAL A 68 6.13 -20.03 15.80
CA VAL A 68 6.30 -18.65 16.27
C VAL A 68 6.34 -18.69 17.79
N THR A 69 7.50 -18.39 18.37
CA THR A 69 7.67 -18.15 19.81
C THR A 69 7.39 -16.68 20.13
N GLU A 70 6.96 -16.37 21.36
CA GLU A 70 6.62 -15.01 21.82
C GLU A 70 7.72 -13.96 21.55
N THR A 71 8.97 -14.41 21.45
CA THR A 71 10.14 -13.57 21.09
C THR A 71 10.06 -13.01 19.67
N SER A 72 9.36 -13.69 18.76
CA SER A 72 9.28 -13.36 17.33
C SER A 72 8.25 -12.27 16.98
N LEU A 73 7.35 -11.94 17.93
CA LEU A 73 6.29 -10.94 17.77
C LEU A 73 6.66 -9.55 18.32
N ARG A 74 7.84 -9.41 18.94
CA ARG A 74 8.35 -8.10 19.39
C ARG A 74 9.05 -7.39 18.22
N ARG A 75 8.29 -6.65 17.43
CA ARG A 75 8.79 -5.56 16.57
C ARG A 75 8.06 -4.29 16.90
#